data_AF-W0GLJ2-F1
#
_entry.id   AF-W0GLJ2-F1
#
_cell.length_a   1.000
_cell.length_b   1.000
_cell.length_c   1.000
_cell.angle_alpha   90.00
_cell.angle_beta   90.00
_cell.angle_gamma   90.00
#
_symmetry.space_group_name_H-M   'P 1'
#
loop_
_entity.id
_entity.type
_entity.pdbx_description
1 polymer ?
#
loop_
_entity_poly.entity_id
_entity_poly.type
_entity_poly.pdbx_seq_one_letter_code
_entity_poly.pdbx_strand_id
1 'polypeptide(L)'
;MKKMLASFAAISLISSSVFSVVACKSKLGLYNAFISAINNKDSFIMLISAQNCPHCQPLEKTTINELYDGAKGNAEFHAYLDGKYGADYNLATYYGSRSSANENEYKTIENTYLMNTWNSVEDYNKLWGKKWAKKILDWVVAQERNDHKIKGEIDYTITADSLKLKGTPLFIYVKQGQYMGFESGDMGSSWVSGATPQQYMYYFVQHLVKEDWDTSHD
;
A
#
# COMPACT_ATOMS: atom_id res chain seq x y z
N MET A 1 -1.09 -55.27 16.63
CA MET A 1 0.05 -54.31 16.67
C MET A 1 0.57 -54.10 15.27
N LYS A 2 0.79 -52.83 14.88
CA LYS A 2 1.71 -52.36 13.81
C LYS A 2 1.23 -52.69 12.38
N LYS A 3 1.06 -51.76 11.43
CA LYS A 3 1.51 -50.37 11.29
C LYS A 3 0.60 -49.65 10.29
N MET A 4 0.27 -48.41 10.61
CA MET A 4 -0.18 -47.39 9.66
C MET A 4 0.93 -47.11 8.65
N LEU A 5 0.58 -47.08 7.36
CA LEU A 5 1.32 -46.35 6.33
C LEU A 5 0.29 -45.90 5.29
N ALA A 6 -0.33 -44.74 5.56
CA ALA A 6 -1.02 -43.95 4.54
C ALA A 6 -0.35 -42.57 4.56
N SER A 7 0.78 -42.48 3.87
CA SER A 7 1.50 -41.22 3.68
C SER A 7 0.93 -40.51 2.46
N PHE A 8 0.19 -39.44 2.75
CA PHE A 8 0.03 -38.21 1.97
C PHE A 8 0.24 -38.31 0.45
N ALA A 9 -0.85 -38.52 -0.29
CA ALA A 9 -0.98 -37.90 -1.60
C ALA A 9 -1.19 -36.39 -1.36
N ALA A 10 -0.13 -35.62 -1.54
CA ALA A 10 -0.18 -34.17 -1.56
C ALA A 10 -1.11 -33.75 -2.72
N ILE A 11 -2.31 -33.31 -2.38
CA ILE A 11 -3.19 -32.63 -3.31
C ILE A 11 -2.60 -31.23 -3.50
N SER A 12 -1.80 -31.09 -4.54
CA SER A 12 -1.42 -29.80 -5.14
C SER A 12 -2.65 -29.18 -5.80
N LEU A 13 -3.58 -28.68 -4.99
CA LEU A 13 -4.55 -27.70 -5.44
C LEU A 13 -3.90 -26.34 -5.27
N ILE A 14 -3.24 -25.88 -6.33
CA ILE A 14 -2.98 -24.47 -6.58
C ILE A 14 -4.36 -23.84 -6.68
N SER A 15 -4.89 -23.39 -5.54
CA SER A 15 -6.06 -22.52 -5.53
C SER A 15 -5.57 -21.19 -6.09
N SER A 16 -5.78 -20.98 -7.38
CA SER A 16 -5.93 -19.66 -7.96
C SER A 16 -7.15 -19.01 -7.29
N SER A 17 -6.97 -18.52 -6.06
CA SER A 17 -7.92 -17.60 -5.45
C SER A 17 -7.78 -16.29 -6.21
N VAL A 18 -8.47 -16.23 -7.34
CA VAL A 18 -9.05 -14.99 -7.82
C VAL A 18 -9.84 -14.48 -6.62
N PHE A 19 -9.26 -13.56 -5.85
CA PHE A 19 -9.98 -12.80 -4.85
C PHE A 19 -10.94 -11.91 -5.63
N SER A 20 -12.06 -12.49 -6.09
CA SER A 20 -13.28 -11.75 -6.23
C SER A 20 -13.61 -11.27 -4.83
N VAL A 21 -13.11 -10.09 -4.47
CA VAL A 21 -13.46 -9.34 -3.27
C VAL A 21 -14.92 -8.94 -3.44
N VAL A 22 -15.81 -9.91 -3.27
CA VAL A 22 -17.19 -9.65 -2.87
C VAL A 22 -17.09 -9.29 -1.40
N ALA A 23 -16.70 -8.04 -1.15
CA ALA A 23 -16.84 -7.43 0.16
C ALA A 23 -18.33 -7.52 0.52
N CYS A 24 -18.70 -8.51 1.33
CA CYS A 24 -19.93 -8.44 2.09
C CYS A 24 -19.98 -7.05 2.75
N LYS A 25 -21.04 -6.28 2.44
CA LYS A 25 -21.27 -4.87 2.79
C LYS A 25 -21.29 -4.60 4.31
N SER A 26 -20.23 -4.95 5.03
CA SER A 26 -20.07 -4.60 6.43
C SER A 26 -19.50 -3.19 6.51
N LYS A 27 -19.94 -2.41 7.51
CA LYS A 27 -19.44 -1.04 7.76
C LYS A 27 -17.91 -0.97 8.01
N LEU A 28 -17.26 -2.12 8.17
CA LEU A 28 -15.84 -2.31 8.44
C LEU A 28 -15.11 -3.13 7.37
N GLY A 29 -15.75 -3.50 6.25
CA GLY A 29 -15.18 -4.45 5.28
C GLY A 29 -13.80 -4.03 4.75
N LEU A 30 -13.64 -2.76 4.38
CA LEU A 30 -12.37 -2.20 3.93
C LEU A 30 -11.30 -2.21 5.03
N TYR A 31 -11.67 -1.89 6.27
CA TYR A 31 -10.74 -1.96 7.40
C TYR A 31 -10.31 -3.40 7.71
N ASN A 32 -11.22 -4.36 7.63
CA ASN A 32 -10.90 -5.76 7.84
C ASN A 32 -9.96 -6.30 6.75
N ALA A 33 -10.17 -5.90 5.49
CA ALA A 33 -9.26 -6.23 4.40
C ALA A 33 -7.87 -5.63 4.61
N PHE A 34 -7.81 -4.34 4.99
CA PHE A 34 -6.57 -3.65 5.32
C PHE A 34 -5.77 -4.35 6.43
N ILE A 35 -6.40 -4.62 7.58
CA ILE A 35 -5.74 -5.31 8.70
C ILE A 35 -5.39 -6.76 8.35
N SER A 36 -6.20 -7.45 7.55
CA SER A 36 -5.87 -8.81 7.11
C SER A 36 -4.62 -8.83 6.23
N ALA A 37 -4.48 -7.87 5.31
CA ALA A 37 -3.29 -7.73 4.48
C ALA A 37 -2.04 -7.47 5.33
N ILE A 38 -2.15 -6.57 6.31
CA ILE A 38 -1.08 -6.31 7.29
C ILE A 38 -0.68 -7.59 8.05
N ASN A 39 -1.65 -8.31 8.61
CA ASN A 39 -1.39 -9.53 9.39
C ASN A 39 -0.79 -10.66 8.53
N ASN A 40 -1.11 -10.68 7.23
CA ASN A 40 -0.55 -11.63 6.27
C ASN A 40 0.85 -11.24 5.80
N LYS A 41 1.39 -10.10 6.26
CA LYS A 41 2.68 -9.54 5.83
C LYS A 41 2.70 -9.21 4.34
N ASP A 42 1.59 -8.72 3.82
CA ASP A 42 1.51 -8.24 2.44
C ASP A 42 2.28 -6.93 2.27
N SER A 43 2.79 -6.68 1.05
CA SER A 43 3.25 -5.35 0.62
C SER A 43 2.21 -4.74 -0.30
N PHE A 44 1.71 -3.56 0.04
CA PHE A 44 0.65 -2.90 -0.71
C PHE A 44 0.65 -1.39 -0.48
N ILE A 45 0.02 -0.69 -1.41
CA ILE A 45 -0.33 0.72 -1.27
C ILE A 45 -1.84 0.81 -1.14
N MET A 46 -2.33 1.43 -0.07
CA MET A 46 -3.74 1.72 0.07
C MET A 46 -4.03 3.13 -0.44
N LEU A 47 -4.79 3.22 -1.53
CA LEU A 47 -5.32 4.47 -2.06
C LEU A 47 -6.75 4.68 -1.56
N ILE A 48 -6.89 5.64 -0.65
CA ILE A 48 -8.18 6.12 -0.15
C ILE A 48 -8.63 7.30 -1.03
N SER A 49 -9.63 7.01 -1.88
CA SER A 49 -10.22 7.91 -2.88
C SER A 49 -11.75 7.71 -2.98
N ALA A 50 -12.42 8.57 -3.75
CA ALA A 50 -13.86 8.48 -4.02
C ALA A 50 -14.22 8.91 -5.45
N GLN A 51 -15.26 8.34 -6.04
CA GLN A 51 -15.59 8.54 -7.47
C GLN A 51 -15.87 10.01 -7.85
N ASN A 52 -16.59 10.74 -6.98
CA ASN A 52 -16.93 12.14 -7.22
C ASN A 52 -15.85 13.12 -6.72
N CYS A 53 -14.69 12.64 -6.29
CA CYS A 53 -13.55 13.48 -5.89
C CYS A 53 -12.88 14.07 -7.14
N PRO A 54 -13.00 15.39 -7.42
CA PRO A 54 -12.52 15.97 -8.68
C PRO A 54 -11.01 15.85 -8.86
N HIS A 55 -10.25 16.00 -7.76
CA HIS A 55 -8.79 15.91 -7.75
C HIS A 55 -8.26 14.46 -7.76
N CYS A 56 -9.12 13.46 -7.50
CA CYS A 56 -8.76 12.05 -7.58
C CYS A 56 -9.01 11.44 -8.97
N GLN A 57 -9.91 12.03 -9.75
CA GLN A 57 -10.30 11.51 -11.06
C GLN A 57 -9.14 11.37 -12.05
N PRO A 58 -8.23 12.36 -12.20
CA PRO A 58 -7.09 12.22 -13.11
C PRO A 58 -6.18 11.07 -12.72
N LEU A 59 -5.82 10.99 -11.42
CA LEU A 59 -4.97 9.93 -10.86
C LEU A 59 -5.50 8.52 -11.19
N GLU A 60 -6.79 8.27 -10.93
CA GLU A 60 -7.40 6.95 -11.14
C GLU A 60 -7.55 6.62 -12.62
N LYS A 61 -7.92 7.61 -13.45
CA LYS A 61 -8.15 7.38 -14.88
C LYS A 61 -6.87 7.26 -15.71
N THR A 62 -5.77 7.85 -15.24
CA THR A 62 -4.48 7.90 -15.95
C THR A 62 -3.43 7.08 -15.20
N THR A 63 -2.77 7.69 -14.21
CA THR A 63 -1.62 7.13 -13.49
C THR A 63 -1.84 5.71 -12.96
N ILE A 64 -2.95 5.47 -12.25
CA ILE A 64 -3.21 4.15 -11.65
C ILE A 64 -3.50 3.10 -12.73
N ASN A 65 -4.38 3.40 -13.68
CA ASN A 65 -4.69 2.48 -14.79
C ASN A 65 -3.46 2.22 -15.70
N GLU A 66 -2.53 3.17 -15.80
CA GLU A 66 -1.29 3.01 -16.55
C GLU A 66 -0.29 2.11 -15.85
N LEU A 67 -0.27 2.06 -14.51
CA LEU A 67 0.69 1.28 -13.73
C LEU A 67 0.14 -0.05 -13.20
N TYR A 68 -1.17 -0.18 -13.06
CA TYR A 68 -1.82 -1.34 -12.47
C TYR A 68 -2.90 -1.92 -13.38
N ASP A 69 -2.95 -3.26 -13.45
CA ASP A 69 -4.08 -4.01 -13.99
C ASP A 69 -4.87 -4.62 -12.81
N GLY A 70 -6.00 -3.99 -12.49
CA GLY A 70 -6.72 -4.24 -11.25
C GLY A 70 -5.88 -3.81 -10.04
N ALA A 71 -5.44 -4.78 -9.24
CA ALA A 71 -4.58 -4.53 -8.08
C ALA A 71 -3.09 -4.78 -8.37
N LYS A 72 -2.74 -5.48 -9.45
CA LYS A 72 -1.37 -5.94 -9.70
C LYS A 72 -0.61 -4.95 -10.57
N GLY A 73 0.67 -4.74 -10.27
CA GLY A 73 1.56 -3.99 -11.15
C GLY A 73 1.58 -4.60 -12.55
N ASN A 74 1.50 -3.76 -13.57
CA ASN A 74 1.51 -4.20 -14.97
C ASN A 74 2.93 -4.08 -15.58
N ALA A 75 3.05 -4.32 -16.88
CA ALA A 75 4.34 -4.25 -17.58
C ALA A 75 5.01 -2.86 -17.51
N GLU A 76 4.22 -1.78 -17.45
CA GLU A 76 4.74 -0.42 -17.35
C GLU A 76 5.33 -0.16 -15.96
N PHE A 77 4.65 -0.61 -14.90
CA PHE A 77 5.18 -0.57 -13.53
C PHE A 77 6.52 -1.33 -13.42
N HIS A 78 6.59 -2.55 -13.97
CA HIS A 78 7.85 -3.29 -13.99
C HIS A 78 8.93 -2.59 -14.81
N ALA A 79 8.58 -1.95 -15.92
CA ALA A 79 9.53 -1.18 -16.71
C ALA A 79 10.12 0.03 -15.95
N TYR A 80 9.36 0.65 -15.04
CA TYR A 80 9.91 1.63 -14.10
C TYR A 80 10.94 1.00 -13.18
N LEU A 81 10.61 -0.14 -12.55
CA LEU A 81 11.48 -0.85 -11.62
C LEU A 81 12.76 -1.40 -12.28
N ASP A 82 12.70 -1.67 -13.59
CA ASP A 82 13.86 -2.07 -14.41
C ASP A 82 14.71 -0.88 -14.88
N GLY A 83 14.27 0.35 -14.60
CA GLY A 83 15.00 1.58 -14.92
C GLY A 83 14.78 2.15 -16.32
N LYS A 84 13.77 1.69 -17.07
CA LYS A 84 13.45 2.21 -18.42
C LYS A 84 13.19 3.72 -18.42
N TYR A 85 12.68 4.24 -17.32
CA TYR A 85 12.26 5.63 -17.16
C TYR A 85 13.20 6.47 -16.27
N GLY A 86 14.37 5.93 -15.92
CA GLY A 86 15.39 6.61 -15.12
C GLY A 86 15.99 5.72 -14.03
N ALA A 87 17.24 5.99 -13.67
CA ALA A 87 17.96 5.24 -12.65
C ALA A 87 17.34 5.36 -11.25
N ASP A 88 16.66 6.47 -10.96
CA ASP A 88 16.03 6.72 -9.66
C ASP A 88 14.90 5.73 -9.34
N TYR A 89 14.30 5.10 -10.35
CA TYR A 89 13.25 4.09 -10.18
C TYR A 89 13.78 2.66 -10.26
N ASN A 90 15.00 2.48 -10.75
CA ASN A 90 15.60 1.17 -10.94
C ASN A 90 15.94 0.54 -9.59
N LEU A 91 15.42 -0.65 -9.30
CA LEU A 91 15.73 -1.37 -8.07
C LEU A 91 17.22 -1.71 -7.93
N ALA A 92 17.92 -1.90 -9.06
CA ALA A 92 19.36 -2.18 -9.05
C ALA A 92 20.19 -1.00 -8.51
N THR A 93 19.66 0.22 -8.53
CA THR A 93 20.29 1.40 -7.92
C THR A 93 20.37 1.28 -6.40
N TYR A 94 19.43 0.55 -5.78
CA TYR A 94 19.31 0.45 -4.33
C TYR A 94 19.82 -0.89 -3.80
N TYR A 95 19.52 -1.99 -4.49
CA TYR A 95 19.85 -3.35 -4.03
C TYR A 95 21.00 -4.01 -4.79
N GLY A 96 21.60 -3.32 -5.78
CA GLY A 96 22.56 -3.90 -6.71
C GLY A 96 21.89 -4.85 -7.71
N SER A 97 22.67 -5.44 -8.62
CA SER A 97 22.13 -6.37 -9.62
C SER A 97 21.39 -7.54 -8.96
N ARG A 98 20.27 -7.95 -9.58
CA ARG A 98 19.46 -9.07 -9.11
C ARG A 98 20.29 -10.35 -9.00
N SER A 99 20.24 -10.97 -7.84
CA SER A 99 20.98 -12.16 -7.46
C SER A 99 20.20 -12.94 -6.40
N SER A 100 20.66 -14.15 -6.05
CA SER A 100 20.03 -14.92 -4.97
C SER A 100 20.04 -14.21 -3.61
N ALA A 101 20.98 -13.27 -3.39
CA ALA A 101 21.11 -12.55 -2.12
C ALA A 101 20.03 -11.47 -1.93
N ASN A 102 19.51 -10.88 -3.01
CA ASN A 102 18.51 -9.79 -2.96
C ASN A 102 17.20 -10.15 -3.67
N GLU A 103 17.05 -11.38 -4.14
CA GLU A 103 15.85 -11.88 -4.85
C GLU A 103 14.55 -11.65 -4.08
N ASN A 104 14.59 -11.77 -2.75
CA ASN A 104 13.40 -11.56 -1.91
C ASN A 104 12.98 -10.09 -1.85
N GLU A 105 13.92 -9.15 -1.82
CA GLU A 105 13.60 -7.71 -1.88
C GLU A 105 12.97 -7.37 -3.23
N TYR A 106 13.60 -7.80 -4.32
CA TYR A 106 13.05 -7.65 -5.67
C TYR A 106 11.61 -8.15 -5.76
N LYS A 107 11.37 -9.40 -5.32
CA LYS A 107 10.02 -9.97 -5.31
C LYS A 107 9.05 -9.20 -4.41
N THR A 108 9.49 -8.72 -3.26
CA THR A 108 8.64 -7.95 -2.35
C THR A 108 8.16 -6.67 -3.01
N ILE A 109 9.07 -5.93 -3.63
CA ILE A 109 8.74 -4.66 -4.29
C ILE A 109 7.93 -4.90 -5.57
N GLU A 110 8.36 -5.83 -6.43
CA GLU A 110 7.69 -6.17 -7.69
C GLU A 110 6.25 -6.67 -7.47
N ASN A 111 5.97 -7.37 -6.36
CA ASN A 111 4.64 -7.88 -6.04
C ASN A 111 3.79 -6.92 -5.20
N THR A 112 4.25 -5.69 -4.97
CA THR A 112 3.43 -4.69 -4.29
C THR A 112 2.16 -4.43 -5.10
N TYR A 113 1.01 -4.55 -4.45
CA TYR A 113 -0.29 -4.35 -5.10
C TYR A 113 -0.98 -3.07 -4.61
N LEU A 114 -1.96 -2.60 -5.38
CA LEU A 114 -2.79 -1.45 -5.04
C LEU A 114 -4.12 -1.91 -4.43
N MET A 115 -4.42 -1.42 -3.23
CA MET A 115 -5.72 -1.52 -2.59
C MET A 115 -6.44 -0.18 -2.72
N ASN A 116 -7.38 -0.04 -3.67
CA ASN A 116 -8.12 1.21 -3.87
C ASN A 116 -9.53 1.19 -3.25
N THR A 117 -10.03 2.36 -2.86
CA THR A 117 -11.40 2.53 -2.38
C THR A 117 -12.34 3.13 -3.43
N TRP A 118 -11.83 3.48 -4.61
CA TRP A 118 -12.57 4.17 -5.68
C TRP A 118 -13.92 3.54 -5.98
N ASN A 119 -13.96 2.23 -6.22
CA ASN A 119 -15.19 1.51 -6.56
C ASN A 119 -16.13 1.29 -5.36
N SER A 120 -15.67 1.58 -4.14
CA SER A 120 -16.42 1.39 -2.90
C SER A 120 -16.94 2.69 -2.28
N VAL A 121 -16.51 3.85 -2.77
CA VAL A 121 -16.84 5.16 -2.20
C VAL A 121 -17.28 6.12 -3.31
N GLU A 122 -18.58 6.34 -3.42
CA GLU A 122 -19.15 7.26 -4.42
C GLU A 122 -18.94 8.73 -4.04
N ASP A 123 -19.10 9.06 -2.75
CA ASP A 123 -19.20 10.44 -2.24
C ASP A 123 -18.04 10.80 -1.28
N TYR A 124 -17.10 11.61 -1.78
CA TYR A 124 -15.90 12.04 -1.07
C TYR A 124 -16.22 12.83 0.20
N ASN A 125 -17.29 13.63 0.22
CA ASN A 125 -17.71 14.41 1.39
C ASN A 125 -18.13 13.52 2.57
N LYS A 126 -18.51 12.27 2.29
CA LYS A 126 -18.94 11.29 3.29
C LYS A 126 -17.85 10.28 3.63
N LEU A 127 -16.71 10.30 2.94
CA LEU A 127 -15.63 9.32 3.09
C LEU A 127 -15.13 9.29 4.55
N TRP A 128 -14.76 10.44 5.09
CA TRP A 128 -14.19 10.55 6.44
C TRP A 128 -15.22 10.35 7.57
N GLY A 129 -16.51 10.32 7.24
CA GLY A 129 -17.58 9.92 8.17
C GLY A 129 -17.76 8.40 8.29
N LYS A 130 -17.07 7.59 7.46
CA LYS A 130 -17.19 6.12 7.51
C LYS A 130 -16.39 5.54 8.66
N LYS A 131 -16.98 4.55 9.35
CA LYS A 131 -16.33 3.84 10.48
C LYS A 131 -15.02 3.17 10.09
N TRP A 132 -14.96 2.55 8.91
CA TRP A 132 -13.73 1.91 8.42
C TRP A 132 -12.62 2.94 8.19
N ALA A 133 -12.93 4.11 7.62
CA ALA A 133 -11.94 5.15 7.35
C ALA A 133 -11.33 5.65 8.65
N LYS A 134 -12.17 5.96 9.65
CA LYS A 134 -11.68 6.32 10.99
C LYS A 134 -10.75 5.26 11.59
N LYS A 135 -11.07 3.97 11.45
CA LYS A 135 -10.23 2.90 12.01
C LYS A 135 -8.87 2.79 11.33
N ILE A 136 -8.79 3.05 10.03
CA ILE A 136 -7.53 3.12 9.30
C ILE A 136 -6.72 4.35 9.76
N LEU A 137 -7.35 5.51 9.88
CA LEU A 137 -6.67 6.72 10.37
C LEU A 137 -6.15 6.54 11.80
N ASP A 138 -6.94 5.92 12.68
CA ASP A 138 -6.52 5.61 14.05
C ASP A 138 -5.31 4.66 14.06
N TRP A 139 -5.23 3.73 13.10
CA TRP A 139 -4.08 2.84 12.95
C TRP A 139 -2.83 3.60 12.50
N VAL A 140 -2.93 4.45 11.46
CA VAL A 140 -1.81 5.30 11.00
C VAL A 140 -1.31 6.21 12.12
N VAL A 141 -2.21 6.86 12.87
CA VAL A 141 -1.85 7.70 14.02
C VAL A 141 -1.12 6.89 15.09
N ALA A 142 -1.53 5.64 15.34
CA ALA A 142 -0.86 4.79 16.32
C ALA A 142 0.57 4.44 15.88
N GLN A 143 0.78 4.20 14.59
CA GLN A 143 2.09 3.99 13.99
C GLN A 143 2.99 5.22 14.17
N GLU A 144 2.54 6.38 13.70
CA GLU A 144 3.28 7.65 13.80
C GLU A 144 3.68 8.01 15.23
N ARG A 145 2.80 7.72 16.19
CA ARG A 145 3.05 7.91 17.63
C ARG A 145 4.12 7.00 18.19
N ASN A 146 4.21 5.78 17.69
CA ASN A 146 5.22 4.82 18.14
C ASN A 146 6.61 5.22 17.67
N ASP A 147 6.70 5.88 16.52
CA ASP A 147 7.96 6.32 15.92
C ASP A 147 8.46 7.63 16.51
N HIS A 148 7.54 8.58 16.74
CA HIS A 148 7.86 9.92 17.22
C HIS A 148 7.72 10.03 18.74
N LYS A 149 8.23 9.04 19.48
CA LYS A 149 8.20 9.07 20.94
C LYS A 149 9.02 10.23 21.49
N ILE A 150 8.41 11.05 22.35
CA ILE A 150 9.11 12.12 23.06
C ILE A 150 9.63 11.54 24.37
N LYS A 151 10.96 11.40 24.48
CA LYS A 151 11.62 10.83 25.67
C LYS A 151 11.13 9.43 26.04
N GLY A 152 10.80 8.61 25.03
CA GLY A 152 10.29 7.25 25.22
C GLY A 152 8.79 7.16 25.51
N GLU A 153 8.08 8.29 25.63
CA GLU A 153 6.64 8.35 25.81
C GLU A 153 5.90 8.63 24.49
N ILE A 154 4.63 8.23 24.43
CA ILE A 154 3.77 8.46 23.27
C ILE A 154 3.48 9.96 23.11
N ASP A 155 3.73 10.50 21.91
CA ASP A 155 3.34 11.88 21.58
C ASP A 155 1.85 11.96 21.22
N TYR A 156 1.02 12.37 22.19
CA TYR A 156 -0.41 12.53 21.98
C TYR A 156 -0.79 13.72 21.08
N THR A 157 0.14 14.62 20.78
CA THR A 157 -0.11 15.74 19.85
C THR A 157 -0.28 15.27 18.40
N ILE A 158 0.27 14.10 18.09
CA ILE A 158 0.06 13.42 16.81
C ILE A 158 -1.37 12.91 16.75
N THR A 159 -2.15 13.46 15.82
CA THR A 159 -3.55 13.13 15.57
C THR A 159 -3.80 13.08 14.07
N ALA A 160 -4.94 12.51 13.66
CA ALA A 160 -5.28 12.48 12.23
C ALA A 160 -5.40 13.89 11.61
N ASP A 161 -5.79 14.88 12.41
CA ASP A 161 -5.90 16.27 11.95
C ASP A 161 -4.52 16.97 11.89
N SER A 162 -3.63 16.73 12.86
CA SER A 162 -2.27 17.30 12.83
C SER A 162 -1.43 16.74 11.67
N LEU A 163 -1.64 15.46 11.35
CA LEU A 163 -1.03 14.77 10.21
C LEU A 163 -1.75 15.04 8.88
N LYS A 164 -2.88 15.78 8.90
CA LYS A 164 -3.70 16.08 7.72
C LYS A 164 -4.22 14.85 6.97
N LEU A 165 -4.36 13.71 7.65
CA LEU A 165 -4.79 12.42 7.08
C LEU A 165 -6.20 12.40 6.48
N LYS A 166 -7.00 13.46 6.68
CA LYS A 166 -8.32 13.59 6.04
C LYS A 166 -8.24 14.32 4.69
N GLY A 167 -7.05 14.46 4.11
CA GLY A 167 -6.86 14.90 2.73
C GLY A 167 -7.15 13.74 1.75
N THR A 168 -7.82 14.05 0.64
CA THR A 168 -8.06 13.09 -0.45
C THR A 168 -7.26 13.54 -1.68
N PRO A 169 -6.69 12.64 -2.51
CA PRO A 169 -6.41 11.24 -2.19
C PRO A 169 -5.48 11.12 -0.96
N LEU A 170 -5.59 9.99 -0.26
CA LEU A 170 -4.63 9.56 0.77
C LEU A 170 -4.02 8.24 0.31
N PHE A 171 -2.69 8.17 0.28
CA PHE A 171 -1.92 6.96 0.08
C PHE A 171 -1.34 6.51 1.41
N ILE A 172 -1.39 5.21 1.69
CA ILE A 172 -0.73 4.60 2.84
C ILE A 172 0.14 3.48 2.29
N TYR A 173 1.43 3.50 2.63
CA TYR A 173 2.41 2.56 2.14
C TYR A 173 2.66 1.49 3.19
N VAL A 174 2.58 0.22 2.79
CA VAL A 174 2.86 -0.93 3.66
C VAL A 174 3.80 -1.89 2.94
N LYS A 175 4.93 -2.22 3.56
CA LYS A 175 5.93 -3.20 3.07
C LYS A 175 5.96 -4.36 4.06
N GLN A 176 5.64 -5.57 3.61
CA GLN A 176 5.64 -6.79 4.45
C GLN A 176 4.84 -6.67 5.76
N GLY A 177 3.70 -5.97 5.74
CA GLY A 177 2.86 -5.69 6.92
C GLY A 177 3.35 -4.57 7.83
N GLN A 178 4.47 -3.94 7.51
CA GLN A 178 5.03 -2.78 8.19
C GLN A 178 4.62 -1.51 7.45
N TYR A 179 4.23 -0.45 8.15
CA TYR A 179 3.85 0.82 7.57
C TYR A 179 5.07 1.66 7.21
N MET A 180 5.17 2.12 5.97
CA MET A 180 6.33 2.90 5.55
C MET A 180 6.04 4.40 5.67
N GLY A 181 4.80 4.81 5.41
CA GLY A 181 4.42 6.21 5.46
C GLY A 181 3.04 6.46 4.86
N PHE A 182 2.71 7.74 4.69
CA PHE A 182 1.52 8.18 3.96
C PHE A 182 1.78 9.46 3.16
N GLU A 183 0.93 9.70 2.16
CA GLU A 183 0.87 10.95 1.40
C GLU A 183 -0.59 11.42 1.30
N SER A 184 -0.90 12.70 1.58
CA SER A 184 -2.29 13.20 1.63
C SER A 184 -2.54 14.59 1.04
N GLY A 185 -3.70 14.77 0.40
CA GLY A 185 -4.34 16.07 0.10
C GLY A 185 -3.49 17.11 -0.67
N ASP A 186 -3.81 18.41 -0.49
CA ASP A 186 -3.18 19.58 -1.17
C ASP A 186 -1.68 19.80 -0.83
N MET A 187 -1.11 19.07 0.13
CA MET A 187 0.35 18.98 0.27
C MET A 187 0.97 18.09 -0.82
N GLY A 188 0.18 17.16 -1.36
CA GLY A 188 0.33 16.55 -2.68
C GLY A 188 -0.29 17.40 -3.80
N SER A 189 -0.26 18.73 -3.72
CA SER A 189 -0.61 19.62 -4.84
C SER A 189 0.23 19.34 -6.11
N SER A 190 1.35 18.62 -5.96
CA SER A 190 2.11 17.99 -7.04
C SER A 190 1.28 17.00 -7.88
N TRP A 191 0.37 16.24 -7.27
CA TRP A 191 -0.45 15.24 -7.95
C TRP A 191 -1.70 15.82 -8.63
N VAL A 192 -2.29 16.86 -8.05
CA VAL A 192 -3.59 17.37 -8.52
C VAL A 192 -3.47 18.07 -9.88
N SER A 193 -2.33 18.70 -10.17
CA SER A 193 -2.02 19.31 -11.46
C SER A 193 -0.86 18.57 -12.12
N GLY A 194 -1.17 17.44 -12.76
CA GLY A 194 -0.17 16.64 -13.48
C GLY A 194 0.24 15.33 -12.79
N ALA A 195 -0.70 14.66 -12.10
CA ALA A 195 -0.52 13.26 -11.70
C ALA A 195 0.01 12.46 -12.88
N THR A 196 1.24 11.99 -12.74
CA THR A 196 1.93 11.19 -13.73
C THR A 196 2.45 9.91 -13.10
N PRO A 197 2.65 8.85 -13.88
CA PRO A 197 3.37 7.67 -13.44
C PRO A 197 4.71 7.99 -12.77
N GLN A 198 5.43 9.01 -13.25
CA GLN A 198 6.71 9.43 -12.69
C GLN A 198 6.57 9.92 -11.24
N GLN A 199 5.61 10.79 -10.95
CA GLN A 199 5.36 11.26 -9.58
C GLN A 199 4.93 10.10 -8.67
N TYR A 200 4.09 9.19 -9.17
CA TYR A 200 3.73 8.00 -8.42
C TYR A 200 4.92 7.13 -8.08
N MET A 201 5.75 6.85 -9.07
CA MET A 201 6.94 6.02 -8.88
C MET A 201 7.97 6.70 -8.00
N TYR A 202 8.04 8.03 -7.98
CA TYR A 202 8.86 8.76 -7.01
C TYR A 202 8.45 8.43 -5.57
N TYR A 203 7.19 8.64 -5.20
CA TYR A 203 6.72 8.36 -3.83
C TYR A 203 6.72 6.87 -3.50
N PHE A 204 6.39 6.01 -4.47
CA PHE A 204 6.56 4.56 -4.35
C PHE A 204 7.98 4.20 -3.94
N VAL A 205 8.99 4.76 -4.62
CA VAL A 205 10.40 4.48 -4.31
C VAL A 205 10.81 5.05 -2.97
N GLN A 206 10.38 6.27 -2.63
CA GLN A 206 10.69 6.85 -1.31
C GLN A 206 10.20 5.93 -0.19
N HIS A 207 8.93 5.51 -0.23
CA HIS A 207 8.35 4.75 0.88
C HIS A 207 8.60 3.25 0.83
N LEU A 208 8.53 2.60 -0.33
CA LEU A 208 8.63 1.14 -0.39
C LEU A 208 10.04 0.64 -0.67
N VAL A 209 10.94 1.50 -1.17
CA VAL A 209 12.30 1.08 -1.54
C VAL A 209 13.36 1.68 -0.63
N LYS A 210 13.26 2.97 -0.26
CA LYS A 210 14.30 3.65 0.54
C LYS A 210 14.03 3.60 2.03
N GLU A 211 12.77 3.63 2.44
CA GLU A 211 12.41 3.48 3.85
C GLU A 211 12.44 2.00 4.22
N ASP A 212 13.15 1.69 5.31
CA ASP A 212 13.06 0.42 6.00
C ASP A 212 12.62 0.71 7.43
N TRP A 213 11.36 0.38 7.74
CA TRP A 213 10.80 0.59 9.06
C TRP A 213 11.22 -0.48 10.08
N ASP A 214 12.01 -1.47 9.63
CA ASP A 214 12.57 -2.54 10.47
C ASP A 214 14.02 -2.86 10.06
N THR A 215 14.92 -1.96 10.43
CA THR A 215 16.32 -2.32 10.71
C THR A 215 16.70 -1.90 12.11
N SER A 216 15.79 -2.16 13.03
CA SER A 216 16.03 -1.96 14.44
C SER A 216 15.61 -3.27 15.10
N HIS A 217 16.41 -3.92 15.92
CA HIS A 217 16.99 -3.32 17.10
C HIS A 217 17.95 -4.35 17.70
N ASP A 218 19.26 -4.13 17.57
CA ASP A 218 20.24 -4.50 18.59
C ASP A 218 20.93 -3.21 19.06
#